data_AF-A0A6V7HRH9-F1
#
_entry.id   AF-A0A6V7HRH9-F1
#
_cell.length_a   1.000
_cell.length_b   1.000
_cell.length_c   1.000
_cell.angle_alpha   90.00
_cell.angle_beta   90.00
_cell.angle_gamma   90.00
#
_symmetry.space_group_name_H-M   'P 1'
#
loop_
_entity.id
_entity.type
_entity.pdbx_description
1 polymer ?
#
loop_
_entity_poly.entity_id
_entity_poly.type
_entity_poly.pdbx_seq_one_letter_code
_entity_poly.pdbx_strand_id
1 'polypeptide(L)' 'PKEMSEEMFAKGCFRCGRCVEKPGEHVWRWTAFHFGLDLVVYLDITTLKIRRNHRSDSEHITINQRKRNIII' A
#
# COMPACT_ATOMS: atom_id res chain seq x y z
N PRO A 1 -17.77 -5.59 -4.60
CA PRO A 1 -17.27 -4.25 -4.97
C PRO A 1 -18.32 -3.56 -5.82
N LYS A 2 -18.70 -2.31 -5.50
CA LYS A 2 -19.55 -1.55 -6.41
C LYS A 2 -18.65 -1.05 -7.54
N GLU A 3 -19.09 -1.22 -8.78
CA GLU A 3 -18.49 -0.48 -9.88
C GLU A 3 -18.62 1.01 -9.57
N MET A 4 -17.51 1.72 -9.75
CA MET A 4 -17.39 3.15 -9.50
C MET A 4 -16.83 3.77 -10.77
N SER A 5 -17.38 4.91 -11.16
CA SER A 5 -16.81 5.66 -12.29
C SER A 5 -15.42 6.18 -11.94
N GLU A 6 -14.58 6.35 -12.95
CA GLU A 6 -13.24 6.93 -12.79
C GLU A 6 -13.28 8.30 -12.10
N GLU A 7 -14.29 9.12 -12.40
CA GLU A 7 -14.50 10.43 -11.77
C GLU A 7 -14.73 10.32 -10.26
N MET A 8 -15.61 9.41 -9.83
CA MET A 8 -15.89 9.20 -8.41
C MET A 8 -14.67 8.65 -7.68
N PHE A 9 -13.91 7.76 -8.33
CA PHE A 9 -12.65 7.25 -7.80
C PHE A 9 -11.63 8.38 -7.61
N ALA A 10 -11.44 9.21 -8.65
CA ALA A 10 -10.49 10.31 -8.63
C ALA A 10 -10.80 11.37 -7.57
N LYS A 11 -12.09 11.59 -7.28
CA LYS A 11 -12.58 12.48 -6.22
C LYS A 11 -12.39 11.90 -4.81
N GLY A 12 -12.57 10.59 -4.64
CA GLY A 12 -12.53 9.93 -3.32
C GLY A 12 -11.17 9.38 -2.92
N CYS A 13 -10.21 9.25 -3.85
CA CYS A 13 -8.92 8.63 -3.55
C CYS A 13 -7.97 9.60 -2.82
N PHE A 14 -7.27 9.08 -1.80
CA PHE A 14 -6.13 9.78 -1.19
C PHE A 14 -4.87 9.47 -1.98
N ARG A 15 -4.22 10.52 -2.51
CA ARG A 15 -2.94 10.41 -3.22
C ARG A 15 -1.82 10.86 -2.29
N CYS A 16 -1.02 9.91 -1.81
CA CYS A 16 0.08 10.18 -0.88
C CYS A 16 1.39 9.69 -1.47
N GLY A 17 1.96 10.48 -2.39
CA GLY A 17 3.23 10.17 -3.05
C GLY A 17 4.44 10.23 -2.12
N ARG A 18 5.51 9.57 -2.55
CA ARG A 18 6.87 9.63 -1.96
C ARG A 18 7.88 9.74 -3.09
N CYS A 19 8.85 10.63 -2.95
CA CYS A 19 9.98 10.73 -3.88
C CYS A 19 11.10 9.78 -3.41
N VAL A 20 11.65 9.00 -4.34
CA VAL A 20 12.82 8.15 -4.07
C VAL A 20 14.05 8.85 -4.60
N GLU A 21 14.90 9.34 -3.70
CA GLU A 21 16.12 10.05 -4.08
C GLU A 21 17.28 9.10 -4.42
N LYS A 22 17.26 7.89 -3.84
CA LYS A 22 18.35 6.92 -3.99
C LYS A 22 17.81 5.49 -4.15
N PRO A 23 18.45 4.66 -4.99
CA PRO A 23 18.19 3.23 -5.02
C PRO A 23 18.38 2.57 -3.65
N GLY A 24 17.60 1.54 -3.35
CA GLY A 24 17.68 0.76 -2.11
C GLY A 24 16.33 0.31 -1.58
N GLU A 25 16.36 -0.25 -0.37
CA GLU A 25 15.16 -0.58 0.40
C GLU A 25 14.67 0.63 1.19
N HIS A 26 13.38 0.92 1.06
CA HIS A 26 12.67 2.01 1.72
C HIS A 26 11.47 1.44 2.46
N VAL A 27 11.32 1.80 3.73
CA VAL A 27 10.15 1.40 4.53
C VAL A 27 9.28 2.62 4.76
N TRP A 28 8.05 2.59 4.26
CA TRP A 28 7.11 3.69 4.37
C TRP A 28 5.83 3.26 5.08
N ARG A 29 5.42 4.08 6.04
CA ARG A 29 4.18 3.92 6.80
C ARG A 29 3.23 5.07 6.50
N TRP A 30 2.05 4.76 5.99
CA TRP A 30 0.96 5.72 5.86
C TRP A 30 -0.03 5.51 7.00
N THR A 31 -0.06 6.46 7.93
CA THR A 31 -0.93 6.45 9.12
C THR A 31 -2.31 7.05 8.90
N ALA A 32 -2.56 7.68 7.74
CA ALA A 32 -3.84 8.34 7.42
C ALA A 32 -5.00 7.38 7.12
N PHE A 33 -4.70 6.09 6.96
CA PHE A 33 -5.72 5.05 6.80
C PHE A 33 -6.08 4.51 8.19
N HIS A 34 -7.36 4.36 8.52
CA HIS A 34 -7.86 3.92 9.84
C HIS A 34 -7.23 2.62 10.41
N PHE A 35 -6.45 1.89 9.61
CA PHE A 35 -5.74 0.66 10.00
C PHE A 35 -4.23 0.68 9.74
N GLY A 36 -3.66 1.81 9.31
CA GLY A 36 -2.26 1.93 8.88
C GLY A 36 -1.93 1.06 7.66
N LEU A 37 -1.20 1.62 6.69
CA LEU A 37 -0.63 0.84 5.60
C LEU A 37 0.89 0.91 5.70
N ASP A 38 1.49 -0.22 6.06
CA ASP A 38 2.94 -0.37 6.09
C ASP A 38 3.40 -1.07 4.81
N LEU A 39 4.18 -0.38 3.98
CA LEU A 39 4.80 -0.95 2.79
C LEU A 39 6.31 -0.93 2.91
N VAL A 40 6.93 -2.02 2.44
CA VAL A 40 8.34 -2.08 2.10
C VAL A 40 8.43 -1.91 0.59
N VAL A 41 9.13 -0.87 0.16
CA VAL A 41 9.37 -0.55 -1.24
C VAL A 41 10.86 -0.71 -1.49
N TYR A 42 11.21 -1.54 -2.47
CA TYR A 42 12.59 -1.67 -2.93
C TYR A 42 12.66 -1.16 -4.36
N LEU A 43 13.59 -0.24 -4.61
CA LEU A 43 13.83 0.32 -5.93
C LEU A 43 15.29 0.20 -6.30
N ASP A 44 15.57 -0.38 -7.47
CA ASP A 44 16.86 -0.29 -8.15
C ASP A 44 16.68 0.21 -9.60
N ILE A 45 17.75 0.16 -10.39
CA ILE A 45 17.80 0.70 -11.76
C ILE A 45 16.76 0.03 -12.67
N THR A 46 16.42 -1.23 -12.43
CA THR A 46 15.54 -2.03 -13.32
C THR A 46 14.29 -2.53 -12.62
N THR A 47 14.20 -2.41 -11.29
CA THR A 47 13.21 -3.12 -10.50
C THR A 47 12.58 -2.22 -9.45
N LEU A 48 11.25 -2.17 -9.47
CA LEU A 48 10.42 -1.67 -8.38
C LEU A 48 9.67 -2.85 -7.75
N LYS A 49 9.91 -3.12 -6.46
CA LYS A 49 9.19 -4.13 -5.68
C LYS A 49 8.41 -3.45 -4.56
N ILE A 50 7.13 -3.78 -4.43
CA ILE A 50 6.27 -3.27 -3.36
C ILE A 50 5.73 -4.47 -2.59
N ARG A 51 5.95 -4.49 -1.27
CA ARG A 51 5.47 -5.54 -0.38
C ARG A 51 4.78 -4.89 0.81
N ARG A 52 3.73 -5.53 1.34
CA ARG A 52 3.18 -5.12 2.63
C ARG A 52 4.12 -5.58 3.74
N ASN A 53 4.47 -4.69 4.66
CA ASN A 53 5.22 -5.06 5.86
C ASN A 53 4.26 -5.79 6.81
N HIS A 54 4.30 -7.12 6.78
CA HIS A 54 3.52 -7.94 7.69
C HIS A 54 4.37 -8.19 8.94
N ARG A 55 4.19 -7.37 9.97
CA ARG A 55 4.70 -7.70 11.31
C ARG A 55 3.92 -8.95 11.75
N SER A 56 4.63 -10.04 11.95
CA SER A 56 4.11 -11.36 12.33
C SER A 56 3.33 -11.35 13.66
N ASP A 57 3.37 -10.27 14.44
CA ASP A 57 2.77 -10.19 15.78
C ASP A 57 1.23 -10.09 15.78
N SER A 58 0.58 -10.28 14.63
CA SER A 58 -0.88 -10.13 14.50
C SER A 58 -1.53 -11.30 13.76
N GLU A 59 -1.16 -12.54 14.10
CA GLU A 59 -1.91 -13.74 13.69
C GLU A 59 -3.41 -13.64 14.01
N HIS A 60 -3.80 -12.81 14.99
CA HIS A 60 -5.19 -12.53 15.32
C HIS A 60 -5.90 -11.50 14.40
N ILE A 61 -5.17 -10.69 13.62
CA ILE A 61 -5.77 -9.67 12.72
C ILE A 61 -5.92 -10.21 11.28
N THR A 62 -5.18 -11.27 10.92
CA THR A 62 -5.13 -11.83 9.57
C THR A 62 -6.42 -12.55 9.14
N ILE A 63 -7.29 -12.92 10.08
CA ILE A 63 -8.53 -13.67 9.79
C ILE A 63 -9.54 -12.83 8.98
N ASN A 64 -9.52 -11.49 9.10
CA ASN A 64 -10.50 -10.61 8.45
C ASN A 64 -10.07 -10.02 7.09
N GLN A 65 -8.90 -10.35 6.55
CA GLN A 65 -8.41 -9.78 5.28
C GLN A 65 -8.33 -10.78 4.11
N ARG A 66 -9.31 -11.68 3.98
CA ARG A 66 -9.39 -12.66 2.86
C ARG A 66 -9.67 -12.03 1.49
N LYS A 67 -10.08 -10.76 1.41
CA LYS A 67 -10.23 -10.01 0.16
C LYS A 67 -9.29 -8.81 0.14
N ARG A 68 -8.17 -8.96 -0.56
CA ARG A 68 -7.30 -7.83 -0.92
C ARG A 68 -7.72 -7.35 -2.30
N ASN A 69 -8.37 -6.20 -2.37
CA ASN A 69 -8.71 -5.55 -3.64
C ASN A 69 -7.51 -4.68 -4.03
N ILE A 70 -6.52 -5.29 -4.69
CA ILE A 70 -5.47 -4.55 -5.38
C ILE A 70 -5.94 -4.43 -6.82
N ILE A 71 -6.24 -3.22 -7.28
CA ILE A 71 -6.45 -2.94 -8.70
C ILE A 71 -5.05 -2.76 -9.28
N ILE A 72 -4.65 -3.66 -10.19
CA ILE A 72 -3.41 -3.56 -10.99
C ILE A 72 -3.75 -2.77 -12.24
#